data_AF-A0A920DV69-F1
#
_entry.id   AF-A0A920DV69-F1
#
_cell.length_a   1.000
_cell.length_b   1.000
_cell.length_c   1.000
_cell.angle_alpha   90.00
_cell.angle_beta   90.00
_cell.angle_gamma   90.00
#
_symmetry.space_group_name_H-M   'P 1'
#
loop_
_entity.id
_entity.type
_entity.pdbx_description
1 polymer ?
#
loop_
_entity_poly.entity_id
_entity_poly.type
_entity_poly.pdbx_seq_one_letter_code
_entity_poly.pdbx_strand_id
1 'polypeptide(L)'
;MSVGYDLKGIQTERVQDYIRGMKDASAVVEHYRKQIPDRFSQFRDLDFPTNLSNSLTLSTFHGCPPDEIERIIDFLLNEHSLNCIIKLNPTLLGEERVRELLQGVMGYEAVNVPSKAFQTDTSWDQAQGFVQRLGVTADQLGLGFGVKFSNTLIVENHRSFFPESEKEMYLSGPPLHVLATNLVDRFRDRFGDHYPISFSAGIDRKNFADAVAIGLTPITSCSDLLKAGGYSRATTYFRELDSRMDRLGVNTIPDYIIKAYGNAEQALSECGKNVEDSKIDSCRKALEEGTSLLEAAGEDLYGRWLSQCKLLNTQTYAENATLDQRYALVKNSKPPTKVGSMLELFDCLTCDKCIPVCPNDANFMLSIPPEQVPVKTLTFEDGSWSVEESGKLVLEKKHQIANFADFCNECGNCDIFCPEDGGPYVLKPRFFGSRESFREFSNHDGFFIERNNGGDTVLARFSQDEYESTLMNGEVQFSGPGFNIRFSADDPEKTVSGEAETSVDLTRYEIMEKIRWGILESGHVNYASVIARQ
;
A
#
# COMPACT_ATOMS: atom_id res chain seq x y z
N MET A 1 -9.65 12.45 7.40
CA MET A 1 -9.35 11.25 8.22
C MET A 1 -10.22 10.07 7.77
N SER A 2 -10.07 8.87 8.35
CA SER A 2 -10.95 7.72 8.07
C SER A 2 -11.18 6.86 9.32
N VAL A 3 -12.37 6.27 9.44
CA VAL A 3 -12.71 5.27 10.46
C VAL A 3 -13.39 4.08 9.78
N GLY A 4 -13.25 2.91 10.40
CA GLY A 4 -13.86 1.65 9.95
C GLY A 4 -14.20 0.80 11.17
N TYR A 5 -15.26 1.17 11.87
CA TYR A 5 -15.84 0.44 13.01
C TYR A 5 -17.37 0.54 12.91
N ASP A 6 -18.09 -0.29 13.66
CA ASP A 6 -19.51 -0.05 13.95
C ASP A 6 -19.67 1.23 14.78
N LEU A 7 -20.91 1.73 14.91
CA LEU A 7 -21.16 2.97 15.67
C LEU A 7 -20.67 2.85 17.10
N LYS A 8 -20.87 1.68 17.72
CA LYS A 8 -20.40 1.41 19.09
C LYS A 8 -18.88 1.55 19.20
N GLY A 9 -18.14 1.00 18.24
CA GLY A 9 -16.68 1.12 18.15
C GLY A 9 -16.25 2.57 17.93
N ILE A 10 -16.94 3.31 17.06
CA ILE A 10 -16.67 4.73 16.83
C ILE A 10 -16.92 5.57 18.10
N GLN A 11 -17.91 5.21 18.90
CA GLN A 11 -18.24 5.87 20.17
C GLN A 11 -17.28 5.53 21.32
N THR A 12 -16.33 4.60 21.12
CA THR A 12 -15.32 4.32 22.16
C THR A 12 -14.39 5.51 22.35
N GLU A 13 -13.94 5.71 23.59
CA GLU A 13 -13.09 6.85 23.93
C GLU A 13 -11.81 6.90 23.09
N ARG A 14 -11.21 5.74 22.78
CA ARG A 14 -10.04 5.66 21.91
C ARG A 14 -10.28 6.25 20.51
N VAL A 15 -11.42 5.96 19.89
CA VAL A 15 -11.75 6.48 18.55
C VAL A 15 -12.19 7.94 18.65
N GLN A 16 -12.91 8.31 19.70
CA GLN A 16 -13.30 9.70 19.96
C GLN A 16 -12.07 10.60 20.18
N ASP A 17 -11.08 10.15 20.95
CA ASP A 17 -9.79 10.82 21.13
C ASP A 17 -9.04 10.99 19.82
N TYR A 18 -9.04 9.96 18.97
CA TYR A 18 -8.47 10.06 17.63
C TYR A 18 -9.16 11.14 16.80
N ILE A 19 -10.51 11.17 16.75
CA ILE A 19 -11.25 12.18 16.00
C ILE A 19 -10.97 13.58 16.55
N ARG A 20 -11.00 13.76 17.87
CA ARG A 20 -10.68 15.04 18.53
C ARG A 20 -9.25 15.49 18.20
N GLY A 21 -8.27 14.59 18.28
CA GLY A 21 -6.86 14.89 17.98
C GLY A 21 -6.61 15.21 16.50
N MET A 22 -7.38 14.62 15.58
CA MET A 22 -7.31 14.99 14.15
C MET A 22 -7.92 16.37 13.87
N LYS A 23 -8.94 16.77 14.64
CA LYS A 23 -9.54 18.12 14.56
C LYS A 23 -8.68 19.17 15.27
N ASP A 24 -7.95 18.79 16.30
CA ASP A 24 -7.04 19.64 17.07
C ASP A 24 -5.82 18.87 17.61
N ALA A 25 -4.71 18.99 16.89
CA ALA A 25 -3.43 18.40 17.25
C ALA A 25 -2.55 19.34 18.08
N SER A 26 -3.07 20.47 18.59
CA SER A 26 -2.25 21.51 19.25
C SER A 26 -1.42 20.95 20.41
N ALA A 27 -2.01 20.09 21.25
CA ALA A 27 -1.29 19.47 22.36
C ALA A 27 -0.08 18.63 21.91
N VAL A 28 -0.23 17.88 20.81
CA VAL A 28 0.84 17.05 20.23
C VAL A 28 1.91 17.93 19.61
N VAL A 29 1.52 18.96 18.87
CA VAL A 29 2.45 19.93 18.26
C VAL A 29 3.27 20.63 19.34
N GLU A 30 2.64 21.12 20.41
CA GLU A 30 3.35 21.77 21.53
C GLU A 30 4.27 20.82 22.31
N HIS A 31 3.91 19.54 22.41
CA HIS A 31 4.76 18.53 23.02
C HIS A 31 6.09 18.38 22.26
N TYR A 32 6.03 18.23 20.93
CA TYR A 32 7.23 18.08 20.11
C TYR A 32 7.99 19.39 19.89
N ARG A 33 7.29 20.53 19.82
CA ARG A 33 7.91 21.85 19.68
C ARG A 33 8.90 22.15 20.80
N LYS A 34 8.59 21.73 22.03
CA LYS A 34 9.48 21.86 23.20
C LYS A 34 10.74 21.00 23.11
N GLN A 35 10.73 19.95 22.29
CA GLN A 35 11.87 19.06 22.08
C GLN A 35 12.83 19.55 20.99
N ILE A 36 12.44 20.56 20.21
CA ILE A 36 13.31 21.18 19.20
C ILE A 36 14.56 21.73 19.93
N PRO A 37 15.79 21.26 19.62
CA PRO A 37 17.01 21.72 20.29
C PRO A 37 17.24 23.23 20.16
N ASP A 38 17.96 23.85 21.09
CA ASP A 38 18.17 25.31 21.09
C ASP A 38 18.84 25.84 19.82
N ARG A 39 19.73 25.06 19.19
CA ARG A 39 20.33 25.39 17.87
C ARG A 39 19.31 25.55 16.74
N PHE A 40 18.10 25.08 16.96
CA PHE A 40 16.96 25.09 16.03
C PHE A 40 15.76 25.85 16.61
N SER A 41 15.96 26.64 17.67
CA SER A 41 14.91 27.36 18.38
C SER A 41 14.07 28.26 17.48
N GLN A 42 14.63 28.81 16.40
CA GLN A 42 13.86 29.58 15.40
C GLN A 42 12.70 28.80 14.75
N PHE A 43 12.73 27.47 14.77
CA PHE A 43 11.64 26.65 14.22
C PHE A 43 10.48 26.43 15.21
N ARG A 44 10.64 26.83 16.48
CA ARG A 44 9.57 26.71 17.48
C ARG A 44 8.42 27.67 17.18
N ASP A 45 8.68 28.81 16.54
CA ASP A 45 7.68 29.85 16.26
C ASP A 45 7.03 29.72 14.88
N LEU A 46 7.29 28.63 14.16
CA LEU A 46 6.64 28.39 12.86
C LEU A 46 5.14 28.17 13.06
N ASP A 47 4.34 28.79 12.20
CA ASP A 47 2.91 28.59 12.15
C ASP A 47 2.60 27.21 11.55
N PHE A 48 1.83 26.40 12.26
CA PHE A 48 1.43 25.07 11.82
C PHE A 48 -0.08 24.93 11.97
N PRO A 49 -0.79 24.48 10.92
CA PRO A 49 -2.19 24.08 11.04
C PRO A 49 -2.31 22.94 12.05
N THR A 50 -2.98 23.19 13.17
CA THR A 50 -3.25 22.17 14.19
C THR A 50 -4.53 21.39 13.91
N ASN A 51 -5.43 21.93 13.07
CA ASN A 51 -6.52 21.16 12.49
C ASN A 51 -6.00 20.35 11.31
N LEU A 52 -5.72 19.07 11.54
CA LEU A 52 -5.21 18.16 10.51
C LEU A 52 -6.31 17.74 9.54
N SER A 53 -7.56 17.65 10.01
CA SER A 53 -8.68 17.24 9.17
C SER A 53 -10.04 17.61 9.80
N ASN A 54 -10.89 18.23 8.98
CA ASN A 54 -12.31 18.52 9.27
C ASN A 54 -13.26 17.65 8.42
N SER A 55 -12.75 16.58 7.82
CA SER A 55 -13.49 15.67 6.94
C SER A 55 -13.16 14.22 7.24
N LEU A 56 -14.14 13.33 7.12
CA LEU A 56 -14.01 11.92 7.45
C LEU A 56 -14.59 11.04 6.35
N THR A 57 -13.79 10.07 5.90
CA THR A 57 -14.26 9.01 5.01
C THR A 57 -14.59 7.77 5.81
N LEU A 58 -15.87 7.40 5.87
CA LEU A 58 -16.31 6.13 6.44
C LEU A 58 -15.96 5.00 5.47
N SER A 59 -15.09 4.10 5.90
CA SER A 59 -14.80 2.87 5.17
C SER A 59 -15.77 1.79 5.64
N THR A 60 -16.78 1.49 4.83
CA THR A 60 -17.75 0.45 5.18
C THR A 60 -17.12 -0.94 5.00
N PHE A 61 -17.39 -1.83 5.96
CA PHE A 61 -17.04 -3.23 5.80
C PHE A 61 -17.98 -3.91 4.81
N HIS A 62 -17.51 -4.96 4.12
CA HIS A 62 -18.40 -5.86 3.40
C HIS A 62 -19.43 -6.44 4.38
N GLY A 63 -20.71 -6.41 4.00
CA GLY A 63 -21.84 -6.81 4.85
C GLY A 63 -22.23 -5.82 5.96
N CYS A 64 -21.70 -4.58 5.99
CA CYS A 64 -22.15 -3.57 6.95
C CYS A 64 -23.62 -3.19 6.68
N PRO A 65 -24.52 -3.26 7.69
CA PRO A 65 -25.92 -2.91 7.51
C PRO A 65 -26.11 -1.45 7.07
N PRO A 66 -26.98 -1.16 6.09
CA PRO A 66 -27.21 0.19 5.60
C PRO A 66 -27.68 1.18 6.67
N ASP A 67 -28.48 0.72 7.63
CA ASP A 67 -28.95 1.53 8.76
C ASP A 67 -27.80 1.89 9.71
N GLU A 68 -26.84 0.98 9.87
CA GLU A 68 -25.63 1.24 10.67
C GLU A 68 -24.74 2.29 9.97
N ILE A 69 -24.56 2.20 8.64
CA ILE A 69 -23.85 3.22 7.85
C ILE A 69 -24.49 4.59 8.06
N GLU A 70 -25.81 4.67 7.93
CA GLU A 70 -26.56 5.92 8.08
C GLU A 70 -26.41 6.51 9.48
N ARG A 71 -26.57 5.69 10.53
CA ARG A 71 -26.42 6.14 11.92
C ARG A 71 -25.01 6.61 12.24
N ILE A 72 -23.98 5.99 11.65
CA ILE A 72 -22.59 6.43 11.81
C ILE A 72 -22.39 7.81 11.20
N ILE A 73 -22.83 8.02 9.96
CA ILE A 73 -22.64 9.32 9.29
C ILE A 73 -23.46 10.39 9.99
N ASP A 74 -24.70 10.11 10.38
CA ASP A 74 -25.53 11.04 11.13
C ASP A 74 -24.88 11.44 12.46
N PHE A 75 -24.31 10.48 13.20
CA PHE A 75 -23.54 10.77 14.42
C PHE A 75 -22.32 11.67 14.13
N LEU A 76 -21.57 11.41 13.07
CA LEU A 76 -20.38 12.21 12.72
C LEU A 76 -20.73 13.62 12.25
N LEU A 77 -21.85 13.78 11.53
CA LEU A 77 -22.37 15.08 11.12
C LEU A 77 -22.85 15.88 12.34
N ASN A 78 -23.72 15.29 13.18
CA ASN A 78 -24.36 16.00 14.28
C ASN A 78 -23.41 16.22 15.48
N GLU A 79 -22.74 15.17 15.95
CA GLU A 79 -21.95 15.23 17.20
C GLU A 79 -20.52 15.74 16.96
N HIS A 80 -19.97 15.49 15.77
CA HIS A 80 -18.60 15.89 15.44
C HIS A 80 -18.49 17.05 14.46
N SER A 81 -19.60 17.48 13.84
CA SER A 81 -19.61 18.55 12.83
C SER A 81 -18.56 18.34 11.74
N LEU A 82 -18.45 17.12 11.23
CA LEU A 82 -17.47 16.73 10.21
C LEU A 82 -18.11 16.64 8.83
N ASN A 83 -17.39 17.10 7.80
CA ASN A 83 -17.74 16.76 6.43
C ASN A 83 -17.57 15.25 6.22
N CYS A 84 -18.54 14.58 5.60
CA CYS A 84 -18.58 13.12 5.57
C CYS A 84 -18.56 12.55 4.15
N ILE A 85 -17.75 11.53 3.92
CA ILE A 85 -17.70 10.76 2.67
C ILE A 85 -17.98 9.29 2.99
N ILE A 86 -18.89 8.65 2.25
CA ILE A 86 -19.13 7.20 2.38
C ILE A 86 -18.37 6.46 1.29
N LYS A 87 -17.46 5.55 1.65
CA LYS A 87 -16.81 4.65 0.70
C LYS A 87 -17.72 3.46 0.43
N LEU A 88 -18.17 3.31 -0.81
CA LEU A 88 -19.18 2.33 -1.21
C LEU A 88 -18.57 1.16 -1.99
N ASN A 89 -19.25 0.01 -1.94
CA ASN A 89 -18.79 -1.23 -2.57
C ASN A 89 -19.20 -1.31 -4.06
N PRO A 90 -18.42 -2.00 -4.91
CA PRO A 90 -18.75 -2.18 -6.32
C PRO A 90 -20.03 -3.01 -6.57
N THR A 91 -20.47 -3.77 -5.57
CA THR A 91 -21.69 -4.60 -5.59
C THR A 91 -22.96 -3.78 -5.87
N LEU A 92 -22.93 -2.47 -5.65
CA LEU A 92 -24.01 -1.54 -6.02
C LEU A 92 -24.33 -1.50 -7.52
N LEU A 93 -23.43 -1.96 -8.39
CA LEU A 93 -23.74 -2.14 -9.82
C LEU A 93 -24.81 -3.22 -10.05
N GLY A 94 -24.99 -4.14 -9.11
CA GLY A 94 -25.86 -5.30 -9.26
C GLY A 94 -25.15 -6.51 -9.87
N GLU A 95 -25.65 -7.70 -9.54
CA GLU A 95 -24.99 -8.97 -9.88
C GLU A 95 -24.82 -9.16 -11.39
N GLU A 96 -25.89 -8.98 -12.15
CA GLU A 96 -25.89 -9.17 -13.60
C GLU A 96 -24.86 -8.27 -14.29
N ARG A 97 -24.87 -6.96 -13.97
CA ARG A 97 -23.97 -5.99 -14.58
C ARG A 97 -22.51 -6.22 -14.18
N VAL A 98 -22.23 -6.61 -12.93
CA VAL A 98 -20.86 -6.97 -12.51
C VAL A 98 -20.37 -8.19 -13.29
N ARG A 99 -21.18 -9.25 -13.42
CA ARG A 99 -20.81 -10.46 -14.18
C ARG A 99 -20.61 -10.15 -15.65
N GLU A 100 -21.52 -9.38 -16.26
CA GLU A 100 -21.41 -8.94 -17.66
C GLU A 100 -20.08 -8.22 -17.90
N LEU A 101 -19.76 -7.18 -17.11
CA LEU A 101 -18.54 -6.40 -17.29
C LEU A 101 -17.28 -7.22 -17.00
N LEU A 102 -17.27 -7.96 -15.88
CA LEU A 102 -16.07 -8.66 -15.42
C LEU A 102 -15.77 -9.88 -16.28
N GLN A 103 -16.77 -10.72 -16.53
CA GLN A 103 -16.61 -12.00 -17.21
C GLN A 103 -16.89 -11.87 -18.71
N GLY A 104 -17.99 -11.23 -19.09
CA GLY A 104 -18.41 -11.09 -20.50
C GLY A 104 -17.56 -10.10 -21.30
N VAL A 105 -17.32 -8.90 -20.78
CA VAL A 105 -16.59 -7.83 -21.49
C VAL A 105 -15.09 -7.94 -21.29
N MET A 106 -14.64 -8.01 -20.04
CA MET A 106 -13.20 -8.03 -19.73
C MET A 106 -12.56 -9.43 -19.74
N GLY A 107 -13.36 -10.51 -19.76
CA GLY A 107 -12.88 -11.89 -19.91
C GLY A 107 -12.34 -12.55 -18.64
N TYR A 108 -12.61 -12.02 -17.44
CA TYR A 108 -12.15 -12.62 -16.17
C TYR A 108 -13.06 -13.78 -15.70
N GLU A 109 -13.26 -14.79 -16.55
CA GLU A 109 -14.19 -15.92 -16.31
C GLU A 109 -13.92 -16.69 -15.00
N ALA A 110 -12.65 -16.82 -14.62
CA ALA A 110 -12.26 -17.52 -13.39
C ALA A 110 -12.46 -16.68 -12.10
N VAL A 111 -12.81 -15.41 -12.24
CA VAL A 111 -13.06 -14.52 -11.09
C VAL A 111 -14.56 -14.53 -10.80
N ASN A 112 -14.95 -15.22 -9.72
CA ASN A 112 -16.34 -15.31 -9.31
C ASN A 112 -16.63 -14.40 -8.11
N VAL A 113 -17.68 -13.59 -8.21
CA VAL A 113 -18.23 -12.82 -7.08
C VAL A 113 -19.32 -13.68 -6.44
N PRO A 114 -19.26 -13.98 -5.13
CA PRO A 114 -20.32 -14.75 -4.46
C PRO A 114 -21.67 -14.02 -4.56
N SER A 115 -22.74 -14.71 -4.97
CA SER A 115 -24.09 -14.10 -5.03
C SER A 115 -24.56 -13.58 -3.67
N LYS A 116 -24.10 -14.20 -2.58
CA LYS A 116 -24.36 -13.75 -1.21
C LYS A 116 -23.86 -12.32 -0.97
N ALA A 117 -22.76 -11.90 -1.58
CA ALA A 117 -22.23 -10.55 -1.42
C ALA A 117 -23.26 -9.48 -1.87
N PHE A 118 -24.00 -9.72 -2.95
CA PHE A 118 -25.05 -8.81 -3.43
C PHE A 118 -26.31 -8.81 -2.55
N GLN A 119 -26.51 -9.85 -1.74
CA GLN A 119 -27.65 -9.97 -0.82
C GLN A 119 -27.34 -9.33 0.54
N THR A 120 -26.09 -9.40 0.99
CA THR A 120 -25.66 -8.90 2.30
C THR A 120 -25.13 -7.47 2.24
N ASP A 121 -24.48 -7.07 1.15
CA ASP A 121 -24.04 -5.69 0.99
C ASP A 121 -25.25 -4.76 0.78
N THR A 122 -25.02 -3.46 0.98
CA THR A 122 -25.98 -2.41 0.68
C THR A 122 -26.52 -2.55 -0.75
N SER A 123 -27.84 -2.59 -0.90
CA SER A 123 -28.49 -2.58 -2.21
C SER A 123 -28.52 -1.17 -2.81
N TRP A 124 -28.73 -1.08 -4.13
CA TRP A 124 -28.84 0.20 -4.82
C TRP A 124 -29.94 1.10 -4.26
N ASP A 125 -31.11 0.55 -3.93
CA ASP A 125 -32.24 1.32 -3.39
C ASP A 125 -31.96 1.82 -1.98
N GLN A 126 -31.30 1.01 -1.16
CA GLN A 126 -30.85 1.42 0.17
C GLN A 126 -29.82 2.56 0.08
N ALA A 127 -28.81 2.40 -0.79
CA ALA A 127 -27.80 3.43 -1.04
C ALA A 127 -28.44 4.74 -1.48
N GLN A 128 -29.39 4.68 -2.40
CA GLN A 128 -30.09 5.88 -2.84
C GLN A 128 -30.81 6.58 -1.69
N GLY A 129 -31.51 5.79 -0.85
CA GLY A 129 -32.27 6.28 0.28
C GLY A 129 -31.42 7.03 1.29
N PHE A 130 -30.35 6.40 1.80
CA PHE A 130 -29.52 7.06 2.82
C PHE A 130 -28.67 8.19 2.24
N VAL A 131 -28.18 8.10 0.99
CA VAL A 131 -27.42 9.19 0.36
C VAL A 131 -28.26 10.46 0.29
N GLN A 132 -29.53 10.33 -0.10
CA GLN A 132 -30.45 11.46 -0.16
C GLN A 132 -30.74 12.05 1.23
N ARG A 133 -31.02 11.21 2.24
CA ARG A 133 -31.33 11.70 3.60
C ARG A 133 -30.11 12.37 4.25
N LEU A 134 -28.95 11.74 4.18
CA LEU A 134 -27.71 12.27 4.76
C LEU A 134 -27.23 13.54 4.04
N GLY A 135 -27.44 13.63 2.73
CA GLY A 135 -27.19 14.86 1.98
C GLY A 135 -28.04 16.03 2.51
N VAL A 136 -29.34 15.81 2.72
CA VAL A 136 -30.23 16.82 3.32
C VAL A 136 -29.78 17.19 4.74
N THR A 137 -29.41 16.22 5.56
CA THR A 137 -28.88 16.48 6.91
C THR A 137 -27.62 17.35 6.85
N ALA A 138 -26.68 17.02 5.96
CA ALA A 138 -25.44 17.78 5.81
C ALA A 138 -25.71 19.22 5.36
N ASP A 139 -26.60 19.43 4.39
CA ASP A 139 -27.02 20.76 3.92
C ASP A 139 -27.63 21.60 5.06
N GLN A 140 -28.50 20.99 5.88
CA GLN A 140 -29.11 21.67 7.04
C GLN A 140 -28.07 22.09 8.09
N LEU A 141 -26.99 21.32 8.23
CA LEU A 141 -25.89 21.62 9.14
C LEU A 141 -24.81 22.52 8.52
N GLY A 142 -24.91 22.85 7.23
CA GLY A 142 -23.87 23.58 6.50
C GLY A 142 -22.56 22.79 6.34
N LEU A 143 -22.65 21.46 6.29
CA LEU A 143 -21.53 20.53 6.14
C LEU A 143 -21.54 19.89 4.74
N GLY A 144 -20.38 19.45 4.28
CA GLY A 144 -20.22 18.70 3.03
C GLY A 144 -20.50 17.22 3.21
N PHE A 145 -21.22 16.63 2.26
CA PHE A 145 -21.45 15.20 2.15
C PHE A 145 -21.09 14.67 0.76
N GLY A 146 -20.52 13.48 0.67
CA GLY A 146 -20.15 12.87 -0.61
C GLY A 146 -19.98 11.36 -0.55
N VAL A 147 -19.55 10.79 -1.67
CA VAL A 147 -19.32 9.34 -1.80
C VAL A 147 -17.93 9.04 -2.35
N LYS A 148 -17.45 7.82 -2.11
CA LYS A 148 -16.19 7.34 -2.65
C LYS A 148 -16.37 6.01 -3.38
N PHE A 149 -15.98 5.97 -4.65
CA PHE A 149 -16.03 4.78 -5.49
C PHE A 149 -14.63 4.27 -5.85
N SER A 150 -14.23 3.06 -5.47
CA SER A 150 -14.94 2.09 -4.66
C SER A 150 -14.03 1.45 -3.62
N ASN A 151 -14.64 0.66 -2.74
CA ASN A 151 -13.92 -0.39 -2.05
C ASN A 151 -13.46 -1.50 -3.02
N THR A 152 -12.67 -2.44 -2.53
CA THR A 152 -12.33 -3.65 -3.28
C THR A 152 -13.57 -4.49 -3.59
N LEU A 153 -13.49 -5.33 -4.62
CA LEU A 153 -14.56 -6.29 -4.92
C LEU A 153 -14.21 -7.63 -4.28
N ILE A 154 -15.09 -8.13 -3.41
CA ILE A 154 -14.99 -9.47 -2.86
C ILE A 154 -15.19 -10.52 -3.97
N VAL A 155 -14.32 -11.52 -4.03
CA VAL A 155 -14.37 -12.63 -4.99
C VAL A 155 -13.98 -13.93 -4.29
N GLU A 156 -14.37 -15.06 -4.84
CA GLU A 156 -14.03 -16.38 -4.28
C GLU A 156 -12.52 -16.66 -4.42
N ASN A 157 -11.91 -17.07 -3.32
CA ASN A 157 -10.55 -17.60 -3.35
C ASN A 157 -10.57 -19.01 -3.95
N HIS A 158 -10.06 -19.13 -5.17
CA HIS A 158 -10.00 -20.37 -5.94
C HIS A 158 -8.55 -20.86 -6.16
N ARG A 159 -7.56 -20.22 -5.51
CA ARG A 159 -6.14 -20.54 -5.67
C ARG A 159 -5.55 -21.11 -4.38
N SER A 160 -4.39 -21.76 -4.50
CA SER A 160 -3.69 -22.41 -3.39
C SER A 160 -2.69 -21.50 -2.66
N PHE A 161 -2.76 -20.18 -2.85
CA PHE A 161 -1.81 -19.25 -2.23
C PHE A 161 -2.16 -18.93 -0.78
N PHE A 162 -3.44 -18.70 -0.50
CA PHE A 162 -3.93 -18.48 0.87
C PHE A 162 -4.22 -19.81 1.56
N PRO A 163 -4.27 -19.85 2.91
CA PRO A 163 -4.73 -21.02 3.65
C PRO A 163 -6.08 -21.51 3.16
N GLU A 164 -6.32 -22.83 3.18
CA GLU A 164 -7.60 -23.41 2.71
C GLU A 164 -8.83 -22.89 3.49
N SER A 165 -8.63 -22.38 4.69
CA SER A 165 -9.67 -21.73 5.50
C SER A 165 -10.12 -20.39 4.92
N GLU A 166 -9.29 -19.72 4.14
CA GLU A 166 -9.61 -18.44 3.51
C GLU A 166 -10.40 -18.67 2.22
N LYS A 167 -11.70 -18.36 2.26
CA LYS A 167 -12.62 -18.63 1.14
C LYS A 167 -12.79 -17.43 0.21
N GLU A 168 -12.32 -16.26 0.61
CA GLU A 168 -12.57 -15.00 -0.09
C GLU A 168 -11.24 -14.27 -0.36
N MET A 169 -11.20 -13.50 -1.44
CA MET A 169 -10.11 -12.58 -1.74
C MET A 169 -10.68 -11.27 -2.29
N TYR A 170 -9.84 -10.24 -2.35
CA TYR A 170 -10.27 -8.88 -2.67
C TYR A 170 -9.63 -8.38 -3.97
N LEU A 171 -10.46 -8.25 -5.01
CA LEU A 171 -10.05 -7.74 -6.31
C LEU A 171 -9.84 -6.22 -6.27
N SER A 172 -8.69 -5.80 -6.79
CA SER A 172 -8.29 -4.41 -7.00
C SER A 172 -7.66 -4.22 -8.38
N GLY A 173 -7.18 -3.01 -8.68
CA GLY A 173 -6.43 -2.76 -9.90
C GLY A 173 -7.30 -2.56 -11.15
N PRO A 174 -6.80 -2.87 -12.36
CA PRO A 174 -7.43 -2.54 -13.64
C PRO A 174 -8.90 -2.94 -13.80
N PRO A 175 -9.33 -4.19 -13.51
CA PRO A 175 -10.74 -4.56 -13.67
C PRO A 175 -11.68 -3.76 -12.76
N LEU A 176 -11.22 -3.42 -11.54
CA LEU A 176 -12.02 -2.61 -10.62
C LEU A 176 -12.28 -1.20 -11.16
N HIS A 177 -11.37 -0.66 -11.98
CA HIS A 177 -11.56 0.66 -12.58
C HIS A 177 -12.81 0.72 -13.46
N VAL A 178 -13.00 -0.28 -14.33
CA VAL A 178 -14.17 -0.34 -15.24
C VAL A 178 -15.46 -0.44 -14.44
N LEU A 179 -15.50 -1.30 -13.43
CA LEU A 179 -16.66 -1.44 -12.54
C LEU A 179 -16.96 -0.13 -11.81
N ALA A 180 -15.95 0.49 -11.18
CA ALA A 180 -16.16 1.73 -10.43
C ALA A 180 -16.56 2.90 -11.33
N THR A 181 -16.03 3.01 -12.55
CA THR A 181 -16.42 4.06 -13.51
C THR A 181 -17.86 3.88 -13.99
N ASN A 182 -18.30 2.64 -14.28
CA ASN A 182 -19.71 2.36 -14.57
C ASN A 182 -20.61 2.66 -13.36
N LEU A 183 -20.13 2.49 -12.13
CA LEU A 183 -20.88 2.85 -10.92
C LEU A 183 -20.99 4.37 -10.75
N VAL A 184 -19.93 5.12 -11.09
CA VAL A 184 -19.95 6.59 -11.12
C VAL A 184 -21.01 7.08 -12.11
N ASP A 185 -21.09 6.47 -13.29
CA ASP A 185 -22.08 6.78 -14.32
C ASP A 185 -23.51 6.57 -13.81
N ARG A 186 -23.81 5.38 -13.31
CA ARG A 186 -25.11 5.07 -12.67
C ARG A 186 -25.45 6.01 -11.51
N PHE A 187 -24.46 6.43 -10.73
CA PHE A 187 -24.65 7.37 -9.63
C PHE A 187 -24.99 8.78 -10.13
N ARG A 188 -24.31 9.25 -11.17
CA ARG A 188 -24.58 10.55 -11.79
C ARG A 188 -25.92 10.60 -12.52
N ASP A 189 -26.36 9.49 -13.11
CA ASP A 189 -27.71 9.40 -13.67
C ASP A 189 -28.79 9.64 -12.61
N ARG A 190 -28.55 9.24 -11.36
CA ARG A 190 -29.52 9.38 -10.25
C ARG A 190 -29.41 10.71 -9.49
N PHE A 191 -28.19 11.19 -9.27
CA PHE A 191 -27.90 12.30 -8.36
C PHE A 191 -27.33 13.55 -9.06
N GLY A 192 -27.06 13.46 -10.36
CA GLY A 192 -26.31 14.50 -11.08
C GLY A 192 -24.94 14.73 -10.45
N ASP A 193 -24.49 15.99 -10.48
CA ASP A 193 -23.23 16.46 -9.88
C ASP A 193 -23.45 17.04 -8.47
N HIS A 194 -24.57 16.71 -7.82
CA HIS A 194 -24.92 17.28 -6.52
C HIS A 194 -23.95 16.87 -5.41
N TYR A 195 -23.46 15.63 -5.45
CA TYR A 195 -22.52 15.11 -4.46
C TYR A 195 -21.11 14.98 -5.04
N PRO A 196 -20.06 15.48 -4.35
CA PRO A 196 -18.67 15.20 -4.72
C PRO A 196 -18.38 13.70 -4.64
N ILE A 197 -17.58 13.23 -5.60
CA ILE A 197 -17.19 11.83 -5.72
C ILE A 197 -15.67 11.71 -5.60
N SER A 198 -15.20 11.10 -4.52
CA SER A 198 -13.82 10.62 -4.42
C SER A 198 -13.69 9.29 -5.16
N PHE A 199 -12.51 8.99 -5.70
CA PHE A 199 -12.31 7.77 -6.49
C PHE A 199 -11.06 6.98 -6.08
N SER A 200 -11.15 5.64 -6.05
CA SER A 200 -10.05 4.76 -5.60
C SER A 200 -10.03 3.39 -6.27
N ALA A 201 -10.24 3.33 -7.59
CA ALA A 201 -10.27 2.07 -8.33
C ALA A 201 -9.30 2.06 -9.51
N GLY A 202 -8.22 1.28 -9.42
CA GLY A 202 -7.31 1.00 -10.54
C GLY A 202 -6.68 2.24 -11.21
N ILE A 203 -6.43 3.31 -10.44
CA ILE A 203 -5.81 4.54 -10.96
C ILE A 203 -4.33 4.33 -11.25
N ASP A 204 -3.93 4.68 -12.46
CA ASP A 204 -2.57 4.70 -12.98
C ASP A 204 -2.33 5.94 -13.86
N ARG A 205 -1.14 6.06 -14.43
CA ARG A 205 -0.77 7.19 -15.30
C ARG A 205 -1.64 7.35 -16.55
N LYS A 206 -2.37 6.32 -16.99
CA LYS A 206 -3.13 6.32 -18.25
C LYS A 206 -4.56 6.80 -18.06
N ASN A 207 -5.18 6.56 -16.90
CA ASN A 207 -6.54 7.02 -16.59
C ASN A 207 -6.61 8.17 -15.59
N PHE A 208 -5.51 8.57 -14.96
CA PHE A 208 -5.57 9.65 -13.97
C PHE A 208 -6.18 10.93 -14.56
N ALA A 209 -5.73 11.35 -15.74
CA ALA A 209 -6.26 12.54 -16.40
C ALA A 209 -7.74 12.38 -16.80
N ASP A 210 -8.16 11.18 -17.21
CA ASP A 210 -9.57 10.88 -17.49
C ASP A 210 -10.45 10.99 -16.23
N ALA A 211 -9.98 10.48 -15.09
CA ALA A 211 -10.66 10.62 -13.81
C ALA A 211 -10.79 12.09 -13.37
N VAL A 212 -9.78 12.92 -13.67
CA VAL A 212 -9.85 14.38 -13.46
C VAL A 212 -10.86 15.01 -14.43
N ALA A 213 -10.88 14.60 -15.69
CA ALA A 213 -11.78 15.13 -16.73
C ALA A 213 -13.26 14.85 -16.46
N ILE A 214 -13.56 13.79 -15.72
CA ILE A 214 -14.92 13.53 -15.21
C ILE A 214 -15.14 14.13 -13.82
N GLY A 215 -14.27 15.00 -13.31
CA GLY A 215 -14.50 15.75 -12.07
C GLY A 215 -14.48 14.91 -10.79
N LEU A 216 -13.73 13.80 -10.75
CA LEU A 216 -13.52 13.02 -9.53
C LEU A 216 -12.49 13.72 -8.64
N THR A 217 -12.80 13.89 -7.35
CA THR A 217 -11.88 14.47 -6.39
C THR A 217 -12.22 14.11 -4.94
N PRO A 218 -11.22 13.76 -4.10
CA PRO A 218 -9.85 13.42 -4.47
C PRO A 218 -9.75 12.05 -5.16
N ILE A 219 -8.72 11.89 -5.99
CA ILE A 219 -8.38 10.63 -6.67
C ILE A 219 -7.27 9.91 -5.88
N THR A 220 -7.50 8.66 -5.52
CA THR A 220 -6.56 7.82 -4.74
C THR A 220 -6.01 6.68 -5.58
N SER A 221 -4.72 6.36 -5.44
CA SER A 221 -4.09 5.19 -6.08
C SER A 221 -3.46 4.28 -5.02
N CYS A 222 -3.50 2.96 -5.25
CA CYS A 222 -2.92 1.94 -4.37
C CYS A 222 -2.18 0.89 -5.20
N SER A 223 -2.89 0.07 -5.97
CA SER A 223 -2.30 -1.06 -6.72
C SER A 223 -1.19 -0.67 -7.68
N ASP A 224 -1.21 0.57 -8.22
CA ASP A 224 -0.11 1.03 -9.07
C ASP A 224 1.13 1.46 -8.25
N LEU A 225 0.93 2.07 -7.09
CA LEU A 225 2.02 2.49 -6.19
C LEU A 225 2.71 1.32 -5.50
N LEU A 226 2.06 0.16 -5.39
CA LEU A 226 2.67 -1.09 -4.87
C LEU A 226 3.64 -1.75 -5.87
N LYS A 227 3.70 -1.26 -7.12
CA LYS A 227 4.61 -1.76 -8.15
C LYS A 227 5.97 -1.08 -8.07
N ALA A 228 6.94 -1.67 -8.77
CA ALA A 228 8.26 -1.07 -8.96
C ALA A 228 8.18 0.43 -9.35
N GLY A 229 8.94 1.25 -8.62
CA GLY A 229 8.91 2.71 -8.66
C GLY A 229 8.18 3.35 -7.47
N GLY A 230 7.31 2.64 -6.75
CA GLY A 230 6.67 3.15 -5.54
C GLY A 230 5.94 4.48 -5.76
N TYR A 231 6.10 5.41 -4.82
CA TYR A 231 5.54 6.76 -4.92
C TYR A 231 6.06 7.59 -6.10
N SER A 232 7.26 7.32 -6.63
CA SER A 232 7.80 8.09 -7.77
C SER A 232 6.94 7.95 -9.04
N ARG A 233 6.14 6.88 -9.13
CA ARG A 233 5.19 6.65 -10.21
C ARG A 233 4.14 7.76 -10.31
N ALA A 234 3.77 8.39 -9.20
CA ALA A 234 2.80 9.49 -9.16
C ALA A 234 3.22 10.69 -10.01
N THR A 235 4.53 10.92 -10.20
CA THR A 235 5.03 11.99 -11.09
C THR A 235 4.53 11.83 -12.53
N THR A 236 4.33 10.59 -12.99
CA THR A 236 3.86 10.31 -14.35
C THR A 236 2.37 10.58 -14.52
N TYR A 237 1.61 10.67 -13.43
CA TYR A 237 0.17 10.97 -13.48
C TYR A 237 -0.03 12.44 -13.82
N PHE A 238 0.71 13.31 -13.13
CA PHE A 238 0.70 14.75 -13.37
C PHE A 238 1.27 15.10 -14.75
N ARG A 239 2.38 14.48 -15.19
CA ARG A 239 2.92 14.70 -16.54
C ARG A 239 1.92 14.40 -17.65
N GLU A 240 1.11 13.35 -17.50
CA GLU A 240 0.06 13.03 -18.48
C GLU A 240 -1.08 14.06 -18.43
N LEU A 241 -1.50 14.47 -17.23
CA LEU A 241 -2.51 15.53 -17.07
C LEU A 241 -2.04 16.85 -17.69
N ASP A 242 -0.83 17.30 -17.37
CA ASP A 242 -0.21 18.52 -17.90
C ASP A 242 -0.15 18.46 -19.44
N SER A 243 0.32 17.34 -20.00
CA SER A 243 0.35 17.12 -21.45
C SER A 243 -1.03 17.21 -22.12
N ARG A 244 -2.09 16.75 -21.46
CA ARG A 244 -3.46 16.87 -21.98
C ARG A 244 -4.01 18.29 -21.83
N MET A 245 -3.70 18.97 -20.73
CA MET A 245 -4.08 20.37 -20.50
C MET A 245 -3.41 21.31 -21.51
N ASP A 246 -2.11 21.12 -21.77
CA ASP A 246 -1.35 21.88 -22.78
C ASP A 246 -1.94 21.72 -24.18
N ARG A 247 -2.31 20.49 -24.56
CA ARG A 247 -2.96 20.19 -25.85
C ARG A 247 -4.31 20.90 -26.03
N LEU A 248 -5.02 21.17 -24.93
CA LEU A 248 -6.31 21.86 -24.92
C LEU A 248 -6.17 23.37 -24.66
N GLY A 249 -4.95 23.85 -24.43
CA GLY A 249 -4.66 25.24 -24.12
C GLY A 249 -5.33 25.73 -22.83
N VAL A 250 -5.40 24.87 -21.80
CA VAL A 250 -6.03 25.20 -20.51
C VAL A 250 -5.02 25.13 -19.37
N ASN A 251 -5.22 25.96 -18.35
CA ASN A 251 -4.36 26.03 -17.16
C ASN A 251 -5.13 25.83 -15.83
N THR A 252 -6.43 25.55 -15.90
CA THR A 252 -7.27 25.23 -14.74
C THR A 252 -7.93 23.85 -14.90
N ILE A 253 -8.17 23.15 -13.79
CA ILE A 253 -8.91 21.88 -13.80
C ILE A 253 -10.36 22.04 -14.31
N PRO A 254 -11.12 23.08 -13.90
CA PRO A 254 -12.44 23.34 -14.46
C PRO A 254 -12.46 23.49 -16.00
N ASP A 255 -11.54 24.26 -16.58
CA ASP A 255 -11.50 24.41 -18.05
C ASP A 255 -11.05 23.11 -18.74
N TYR A 256 -10.17 22.34 -18.09
CA TYR A 256 -9.81 20.99 -18.55
C TYR A 256 -11.03 20.07 -18.60
N ILE A 257 -11.86 20.02 -17.55
CA ILE A 257 -13.10 19.25 -17.53
C ILE A 257 -14.01 19.67 -18.67
N ILE A 258 -14.20 20.97 -18.90
CA ILE A 258 -15.06 21.47 -19.98
C ILE A 258 -14.56 20.99 -21.36
N LYS A 259 -13.25 21.04 -21.61
CA LYS A 259 -12.69 20.72 -22.93
C LYS A 259 -12.32 19.25 -23.17
N ALA A 260 -12.18 18.42 -22.13
CA ALA A 260 -11.48 17.13 -22.21
C ALA A 260 -12.07 16.10 -23.19
N TYR A 261 -13.40 16.01 -23.31
CA TYR A 261 -14.08 15.00 -24.15
C TYR A 261 -14.85 15.60 -25.33
N GLY A 262 -14.73 16.91 -25.58
CA GLY A 262 -15.46 17.57 -26.66
C GLY A 262 -16.96 17.79 -26.39
N ASN A 263 -17.42 17.58 -25.15
CA ASN A 263 -18.83 17.76 -24.77
C ASN A 263 -19.21 19.20 -24.44
N ALA A 264 -18.26 20.15 -24.54
CA ALA A 264 -18.45 21.55 -24.14
C ALA A 264 -19.67 22.21 -24.81
N GLU A 265 -19.83 22.07 -26.13
CA GLU A 265 -20.93 22.71 -26.86
C GLU A 265 -22.30 22.11 -26.51
N GLN A 266 -22.37 20.78 -26.40
CA GLN A 266 -23.59 20.09 -25.97
C GLN A 266 -23.97 20.54 -24.56
N ALA A 267 -23.01 20.52 -23.63
CA ALA A 267 -23.23 20.93 -22.25
C ALA A 267 -23.72 22.39 -22.17
N LEU A 268 -23.11 23.29 -22.92
CA LEU A 268 -23.49 24.71 -22.97
C LEU A 268 -24.91 24.88 -23.51
N SER A 269 -25.27 24.16 -24.57
CA SER A 269 -26.61 24.19 -25.15
C SER A 269 -27.67 23.64 -24.20
N GLU A 270 -27.34 22.63 -23.40
CA GLU A 270 -28.26 22.02 -22.43
C GLU A 270 -28.47 22.90 -21.20
N CYS A 271 -27.39 23.44 -20.62
CA CYS A 271 -27.49 24.32 -19.46
C CYS A 271 -27.91 25.75 -19.84
N GLY A 272 -27.70 26.17 -21.08
CA GLY A 272 -27.93 27.54 -21.57
C GLY A 272 -29.37 27.87 -21.97
N LYS A 273 -30.33 26.93 -21.91
CA LYS A 273 -31.70 27.09 -22.46
C LYS A 273 -32.48 28.32 -22.01
N ASN A 274 -32.16 28.87 -20.83
CA ASN A 274 -32.83 30.06 -20.26
C ASN A 274 -31.87 31.25 -20.11
N VAL A 275 -30.79 31.28 -20.89
CA VAL A 275 -29.79 32.35 -20.91
C VAL A 275 -29.91 33.11 -22.22
N GLU A 276 -29.60 34.42 -22.20
CA GLU A 276 -29.57 35.25 -23.40
C GLU A 276 -28.62 34.70 -24.48
N ASP A 277 -29.09 34.65 -25.74
CA ASP A 277 -28.33 34.12 -26.88
C ASP A 277 -26.96 34.79 -27.02
N SER A 278 -26.88 36.10 -26.77
CA SER A 278 -25.63 36.88 -26.80
C SER A 278 -24.56 36.33 -25.85
N LYS A 279 -24.97 35.83 -24.68
CA LYS A 279 -24.08 35.26 -23.67
C LYS A 279 -23.61 33.87 -24.07
N ILE A 280 -24.51 33.06 -24.63
CA ILE A 280 -24.17 31.74 -25.19
C ILE A 280 -23.18 31.88 -26.34
N ASP A 281 -23.43 32.82 -27.26
CA ASP A 281 -22.52 33.09 -28.38
C ASP A 281 -21.15 33.59 -27.91
N SER A 282 -21.11 34.39 -26.83
CA SER A 282 -19.85 34.77 -26.19
C SER A 282 -19.08 33.56 -25.63
N CYS A 283 -19.78 32.57 -25.06
CA CYS A 283 -19.17 31.35 -24.54
C CYS A 283 -18.63 30.47 -25.67
N ARG A 284 -19.37 30.32 -26.77
CA ARG A 284 -18.93 29.61 -27.99
C ARG A 284 -17.67 30.24 -28.56
N LYS A 285 -17.69 31.56 -28.73
CA LYS A 285 -16.54 32.32 -29.19
C LYS A 285 -15.32 32.11 -28.29
N ALA A 286 -15.52 32.13 -26.97
CA ALA A 286 -14.43 31.89 -26.03
C ALA A 286 -13.88 30.45 -26.12
N LEU A 287 -14.75 29.47 -26.35
CA LEU A 287 -14.36 28.08 -26.56
C LEU A 287 -13.51 27.91 -27.83
N GLU A 288 -13.91 28.55 -28.94
CA GLU A 288 -13.20 28.53 -30.22
C GLU A 288 -11.86 29.29 -30.19
N GLU A 289 -11.85 30.49 -29.59
CA GLU A 289 -10.67 31.37 -29.55
C GLU A 289 -9.69 31.01 -28.41
N GLY A 290 -10.10 30.16 -27.47
CA GLY A 290 -9.29 29.79 -26.31
C GLY A 290 -9.15 30.90 -25.28
N THR A 291 -10.14 31.79 -25.17
CA THR A 291 -10.18 32.86 -24.15
C THR A 291 -10.89 32.38 -22.87
N SER A 292 -10.99 33.26 -21.87
CA SER A 292 -11.53 32.90 -20.54
C SER A 292 -12.99 32.48 -20.62
N LEU A 293 -13.24 31.18 -20.39
CA LEU A 293 -14.59 30.61 -20.35
C LEU A 293 -15.40 31.16 -19.16
N LEU A 294 -14.74 31.38 -18.02
CA LEU A 294 -15.36 31.96 -16.84
C LEU A 294 -15.82 33.40 -17.07
N GLU A 295 -15.00 34.23 -17.72
CA GLU A 295 -15.40 35.61 -18.04
C GLU A 295 -16.54 35.64 -19.06
N ALA A 296 -16.46 34.78 -20.08
CA ALA A 296 -17.49 34.65 -21.10
C ALA A 296 -18.83 34.19 -20.53
N ALA A 297 -18.84 33.22 -19.61
CA ALA A 297 -20.05 32.66 -19.02
C ALA A 297 -20.55 33.41 -17.77
N GLY A 298 -19.66 34.02 -17.00
CA GLY A 298 -19.96 34.44 -15.62
C GLY A 298 -20.07 33.23 -14.67
N GLU A 299 -19.97 33.46 -13.36
CA GLU A 299 -19.85 32.39 -12.35
C GLU A 299 -21.00 31.37 -12.39
N ASP A 300 -22.25 31.84 -12.49
CA ASP A 300 -23.43 30.96 -12.48
C ASP A 300 -23.48 30.01 -13.69
N LEU A 301 -23.43 30.56 -14.90
CA LEU A 301 -23.46 29.75 -16.12
C LEU A 301 -22.21 28.88 -16.22
N TYR A 302 -21.04 29.39 -15.82
CA TYR A 302 -19.81 28.60 -15.80
C TYR A 302 -19.94 27.38 -14.87
N GLY A 303 -20.50 27.56 -13.67
CA GLY A 303 -20.75 26.46 -12.73
C GLY A 303 -21.70 25.42 -13.30
N ARG A 304 -22.81 25.84 -13.91
CA ARG A 304 -23.78 24.93 -14.57
C ARG A 304 -23.18 24.24 -15.79
N TRP A 305 -22.36 24.94 -16.57
CA TRP A 305 -21.67 24.39 -17.73
C TRP A 305 -20.65 23.33 -17.31
N LEU A 306 -19.81 23.64 -16.31
CA LEU A 306 -18.87 22.69 -15.72
C LEU A 306 -19.58 21.44 -15.20
N SER A 307 -20.68 21.63 -14.46
CA SER A 307 -21.49 20.54 -13.92
C SER A 307 -22.04 19.64 -15.03
N GLN A 308 -22.61 20.23 -16.08
CA GLN A 308 -23.14 19.48 -17.23
C GLN A 308 -22.04 18.74 -18.00
N CYS A 309 -20.86 19.36 -18.18
CA CYS A 309 -19.69 18.71 -18.76
C CYS A 309 -19.26 17.48 -17.96
N LYS A 310 -19.25 17.52 -16.62
CA LYS A 310 -18.91 16.34 -15.80
C LYS A 310 -19.86 15.17 -16.07
N LEU A 311 -21.16 15.43 -16.21
CA LEU A 311 -22.17 14.40 -16.48
C LEU A 311 -21.93 13.74 -17.84
N LEU A 312 -21.85 14.56 -18.90
CA LEU A 312 -21.62 14.06 -20.26
C LEU A 312 -20.27 13.36 -20.40
N ASN A 313 -19.22 13.92 -19.80
CA ASN A 313 -17.88 13.31 -19.79
C ASN A 313 -17.89 11.95 -19.07
N THR A 314 -18.68 11.77 -18.01
CA THR A 314 -18.80 10.48 -17.34
C THR A 314 -19.40 9.43 -18.26
N GLN A 315 -20.49 9.75 -18.96
CA GLN A 315 -21.12 8.81 -19.90
C GLN A 315 -20.12 8.41 -20.97
N THR A 316 -19.47 9.39 -21.62
CA THR A 316 -18.42 9.15 -22.61
C THR A 316 -17.28 8.29 -22.06
N TYR A 317 -16.80 8.59 -20.85
CA TYR A 317 -15.66 7.88 -20.27
C TYR A 317 -16.01 6.47 -19.80
N ALA A 318 -17.20 6.25 -19.23
CA ALA A 318 -17.66 4.93 -18.81
C ALA A 318 -17.75 3.97 -19.99
N GLU A 319 -18.27 4.43 -21.13
CA GLU A 319 -18.28 3.67 -22.39
C GLU A 319 -16.86 3.37 -22.88
N ASN A 320 -16.01 4.40 -22.97
CA ASN A 320 -14.61 4.26 -23.38
C ASN A 320 -13.84 3.26 -22.50
N ALA A 321 -13.98 3.37 -21.18
CA ALA A 321 -13.32 2.48 -20.23
C ALA A 321 -13.83 1.04 -20.35
N THR A 322 -15.12 0.85 -20.63
CA THR A 322 -15.73 -0.47 -20.83
C THR A 322 -15.17 -1.17 -22.07
N LEU A 323 -14.95 -0.43 -23.15
CA LEU A 323 -14.45 -0.97 -24.43
C LEU A 323 -12.92 -1.09 -24.50
N ASP A 324 -12.19 -0.45 -23.58
CA ASP A 324 -10.74 -0.41 -23.61
C ASP A 324 -10.12 -1.76 -23.23
N GLN A 325 -9.48 -2.38 -24.23
CA GLN A 325 -8.78 -3.66 -24.11
C GLN A 325 -7.66 -3.65 -23.06
N ARG A 326 -7.19 -2.49 -22.58
CA ARG A 326 -6.19 -2.42 -21.51
C ARG A 326 -6.68 -3.04 -20.20
N TYR A 327 -7.99 -3.07 -19.96
CA TYR A 327 -8.56 -3.66 -18.74
C TYR A 327 -8.88 -5.15 -18.89
N ALA A 328 -8.91 -5.67 -20.12
CA ALA A 328 -9.19 -7.07 -20.39
C ALA A 328 -8.13 -8.00 -19.77
N LEU A 329 -8.55 -9.21 -19.41
CA LEU A 329 -7.72 -10.26 -18.82
C LEU A 329 -6.44 -10.48 -19.64
N VAL A 330 -6.54 -10.54 -20.97
CA VAL A 330 -5.39 -10.78 -21.87
C VAL A 330 -4.26 -9.76 -21.69
N LYS A 331 -4.57 -8.50 -21.33
CA LYS A 331 -3.55 -7.46 -21.08
C LYS A 331 -3.01 -7.48 -19.65
N ASN A 332 -3.67 -8.18 -18.73
CA ASN A 332 -3.36 -8.19 -17.30
C ASN A 332 -2.96 -9.57 -16.75
N SER A 333 -2.91 -10.61 -17.59
CA SER A 333 -2.51 -11.98 -17.19
C SER A 333 -1.01 -12.27 -17.25
N LYS A 334 -0.18 -11.32 -17.70
CA LYS A 334 1.26 -11.58 -17.83
C LYS A 334 1.90 -11.62 -16.44
N PRO A 335 2.44 -12.76 -16.00
CA PRO A 335 3.17 -12.80 -14.74
C PRO A 335 4.43 -11.93 -14.86
N PRO A 336 4.96 -11.44 -13.72
CA PRO A 336 6.28 -10.84 -13.68
C PRO A 336 7.33 -11.80 -14.25
N THR A 337 8.32 -11.25 -14.96
CA THR A 337 9.38 -12.06 -15.55
C THR A 337 10.27 -12.65 -14.48
N LYS A 338 10.33 -13.98 -14.43
CA LYS A 338 11.32 -14.75 -13.67
C LYS A 338 12.50 -15.15 -14.57
N VAL A 339 13.70 -15.23 -14.01
CA VAL A 339 14.96 -15.55 -14.72
C VAL A 339 15.32 -17.04 -14.65
N GLY A 340 14.58 -17.83 -13.87
CA GLY A 340 14.78 -19.27 -13.73
C GLY A 340 15.90 -19.68 -12.75
N SER A 341 16.28 -18.79 -11.82
CA SER A 341 17.12 -19.12 -10.67
C SER A 341 16.31 -19.08 -9.37
N MET A 342 16.69 -19.94 -8.42
CA MET A 342 16.14 -19.92 -7.06
C MET A 342 16.95 -18.95 -6.20
N LEU A 343 16.26 -18.24 -5.32
CA LEU A 343 16.92 -17.51 -4.25
C LEU A 343 17.58 -18.48 -3.28
N GLU A 344 18.71 -18.06 -2.75
CA GLU A 344 19.38 -18.69 -1.61
C GLU A 344 19.43 -17.70 -0.44
N LEU A 345 20.01 -18.11 0.69
CA LEU A 345 20.22 -17.23 1.85
C LEU A 345 20.99 -15.97 1.44
N PHE A 346 22.14 -16.16 0.78
CA PHE A 346 22.94 -15.08 0.21
C PHE A 346 22.84 -15.03 -1.32
N ASP A 347 23.50 -14.06 -1.93
CA ASP A 347 23.82 -13.99 -3.35
C ASP A 347 22.65 -14.04 -4.34
N CYS A 348 21.60 -13.26 -4.09
CA CYS A 348 20.62 -12.97 -5.16
C CYS A 348 21.23 -12.12 -6.28
N LEU A 349 20.48 -11.85 -7.34
CA LEU A 349 20.86 -10.94 -8.41
C LEU A 349 21.20 -9.52 -7.95
N THR A 350 20.93 -9.13 -6.70
CA THR A 350 21.16 -7.78 -6.15
C THR A 350 20.53 -6.67 -7.00
N CYS A 351 19.34 -6.95 -7.56
CA CYS A 351 18.58 -5.98 -8.34
C CYS A 351 17.83 -4.94 -7.50
N ASP A 352 17.85 -5.10 -6.16
CA ASP A 352 17.27 -4.22 -5.14
C ASP A 352 15.76 -4.00 -5.23
N LYS A 353 15.06 -4.66 -6.16
CA LYS A 353 13.61 -4.48 -6.37
C LYS A 353 12.77 -4.81 -5.15
N CYS A 354 13.19 -5.78 -4.33
CA CYS A 354 12.43 -6.23 -3.16
C CYS A 354 12.38 -5.21 -2.02
N ILE A 355 13.31 -4.25 -1.98
CA ILE A 355 13.37 -3.19 -0.97
C ILE A 355 12.23 -2.17 -1.20
N PRO A 356 12.18 -1.41 -2.31
CA PRO A 356 11.18 -0.35 -2.50
C PRO A 356 9.77 -0.88 -2.79
N VAL A 357 9.60 -2.16 -3.11
CA VAL A 357 8.27 -2.78 -3.24
C VAL A 357 7.76 -3.36 -1.92
N CYS A 358 8.57 -3.40 -0.85
CA CYS A 358 8.09 -3.85 0.44
C CYS A 358 7.20 -2.75 1.06
N PRO A 359 5.89 -2.99 1.27
CA PRO A 359 5.00 -1.95 1.77
C PRO A 359 5.29 -1.57 3.24
N ASN A 360 5.90 -2.46 4.00
CA ASN A 360 6.26 -2.26 5.40
C ASN A 360 7.74 -1.92 5.61
N ASP A 361 8.48 -1.69 4.52
CA ASP A 361 9.92 -1.39 4.57
C ASP A 361 10.74 -2.46 5.31
N ALA A 362 10.27 -3.72 5.25
CA ALA A 362 10.88 -4.82 5.98
C ALA A 362 12.14 -5.37 5.30
N ASN A 363 12.27 -5.22 3.97
CA ASN A 363 13.47 -5.68 3.25
C ASN A 363 14.53 -4.58 3.23
N PHE A 364 15.77 -4.91 3.58
CA PHE A 364 16.87 -3.95 3.63
C PHE A 364 18.17 -4.52 3.07
N MET A 365 19.12 -3.63 2.79
CA MET A 365 20.46 -3.98 2.35
C MET A 365 21.33 -4.40 3.54
N LEU A 366 21.99 -5.54 3.41
CA LEU A 366 22.97 -6.07 4.34
C LEU A 366 24.36 -6.01 3.70
N SER A 367 25.23 -5.13 4.20
CA SER A 367 26.57 -4.94 3.65
C SER A 367 27.52 -6.01 4.17
N ILE A 368 27.71 -7.08 3.39
CA ILE A 368 28.74 -8.10 3.61
C ILE A 368 29.61 -8.13 2.35
N PRO A 369 30.95 -7.94 2.47
CA PRO A 369 31.82 -7.92 1.32
C PRO A 369 31.88 -9.29 0.63
N PRO A 370 32.12 -9.33 -0.69
CA PRO A 370 32.41 -10.58 -1.38
C PRO A 370 33.64 -11.27 -0.80
N GLU A 371 33.52 -12.55 -0.49
CA GLU A 371 34.56 -13.35 0.14
C GLU A 371 34.32 -14.85 -0.09
N GLN A 372 35.38 -15.65 -0.05
CA GLN A 372 35.28 -17.10 0.04
C GLN A 372 35.88 -17.56 1.36
N VAL A 373 35.05 -18.11 2.23
CA VAL A 373 35.48 -18.59 3.54
C VAL A 373 35.52 -20.11 3.53
N PRO A 374 36.68 -20.75 3.79
CA PRO A 374 36.74 -22.18 4.01
C PRO A 374 35.89 -22.56 5.22
N VAL A 375 34.93 -23.46 5.04
CA VAL A 375 34.15 -24.01 6.15
C VAL A 375 34.77 -25.33 6.60
N LYS A 376 34.69 -25.57 7.90
CA LYS A 376 35.33 -26.71 8.55
C LYS A 376 34.30 -27.52 9.32
N THR A 377 34.54 -28.81 9.42
CA THR A 377 33.80 -29.72 10.29
C THR A 377 34.72 -30.17 11.42
N LEU A 378 34.26 -30.01 12.65
CA LEU A 378 34.94 -30.47 13.85
C LEU A 378 34.35 -31.82 14.28
N THR A 379 35.20 -32.81 14.51
CA THR A 379 34.77 -34.14 14.98
C THR A 379 35.48 -34.48 16.28
N PHE A 380 34.73 -34.91 17.29
CA PHE A 380 35.28 -35.34 18.58
C PHE A 380 35.27 -36.87 18.68
N GLU A 381 36.46 -37.47 18.60
CA GLU A 381 36.66 -38.92 18.67
C GLU A 381 37.85 -39.26 19.59
N ASP A 382 37.71 -40.32 20.38
CA ASP A 382 38.77 -40.84 21.28
C ASP A 382 39.40 -39.79 22.22
N GLY A 383 38.63 -38.80 22.65
CA GLY A 383 39.08 -37.74 23.55
C GLY A 383 39.88 -36.62 22.87
N SER A 384 39.86 -36.57 21.54
CA SER A 384 40.57 -35.57 20.73
C SER A 384 39.67 -34.95 19.66
N TRP A 385 39.92 -33.68 19.36
CA TRP A 385 39.28 -32.98 18.24
C TRP A 385 40.08 -33.17 16.96
N SER A 386 39.40 -33.52 15.88
CA SER A 386 39.93 -33.46 14.52
C SER A 386 39.16 -32.42 13.71
N VAL A 387 39.84 -31.81 12.74
CA VAL A 387 39.27 -30.77 11.87
C VAL A 387 39.49 -31.15 10.43
N GLU A 388 38.42 -31.08 9.64
CA GLU A 388 38.44 -31.28 8.20
C GLU A 388 37.85 -30.07 7.50
N GLU A 389 38.46 -29.62 6.40
CA GLU A 389 37.85 -28.61 5.52
C GLU A 389 36.71 -29.29 4.74
N SER A 390 35.48 -28.88 5.01
CA SER A 390 34.26 -29.51 4.50
C SER A 390 33.65 -28.78 3.29
N GLY A 391 34.16 -27.59 2.95
CA GLY A 391 33.68 -26.81 1.80
C GLY A 391 34.08 -25.35 1.86
N LYS A 392 33.34 -24.50 1.15
CA LYS A 392 33.51 -23.03 1.19
C LYS A 392 32.16 -22.33 1.22
N LEU A 393 32.01 -21.34 2.10
CA LEU A 393 30.97 -20.33 2.02
C LEU A 393 31.40 -19.28 1.00
N VAL A 394 30.69 -19.20 -0.13
CA VAL A 394 30.99 -18.26 -1.20
C VAL A 394 29.98 -17.12 -1.16
N LEU A 395 30.49 -15.89 -1.06
CA LEU A 395 29.74 -14.65 -1.18
C LEU A 395 30.32 -13.86 -2.34
N GLU A 396 29.60 -13.77 -3.45
CA GLU A 396 30.07 -13.10 -4.67
C GLU A 396 29.47 -11.71 -4.84
N LYS A 397 28.28 -11.47 -4.29
CA LYS A 397 27.55 -10.25 -4.57
C LYS A 397 28.03 -9.09 -3.71
N LYS A 398 28.00 -7.89 -4.32
CA LYS A 398 28.49 -6.63 -3.73
C LYS A 398 27.83 -6.29 -2.39
N HIS A 399 26.59 -6.74 -2.20
CA HIS A 399 25.83 -6.62 -0.97
C HIS A 399 24.82 -7.76 -0.91
N GLN A 400 24.30 -7.99 0.29
CA GLN A 400 23.28 -8.98 0.57
C GLN A 400 21.94 -8.29 0.85
N ILE A 401 20.86 -9.06 0.79
CA ILE A 401 19.51 -8.57 1.12
C ILE A 401 19.05 -9.32 2.36
N ALA A 402 18.39 -8.60 3.25
CA ALA A 402 17.81 -9.14 4.47
C ALA A 402 16.36 -8.70 4.64
N ASN A 403 15.65 -9.35 5.55
CA ASN A 403 14.29 -9.04 5.95
C ASN A 403 14.24 -8.77 7.46
N PHE A 404 13.46 -7.79 7.90
CA PHE A 404 13.18 -7.51 9.30
C PHE A 404 11.80 -8.06 9.65
N ALA A 405 11.78 -9.16 10.39
CA ALA A 405 10.61 -9.99 10.62
C ALA A 405 9.46 -9.23 11.29
N ASP A 406 9.79 -8.39 12.26
CA ASP A 406 8.80 -7.68 13.08
C ASP A 406 7.99 -6.65 12.26
N PHE A 407 8.51 -6.25 11.09
CA PHE A 407 7.78 -5.39 10.14
C PHE A 407 7.12 -6.20 9.02
N CYS A 408 7.58 -7.42 8.78
CA CYS A 408 7.11 -8.26 7.69
C CYS A 408 5.76 -8.90 8.04
N ASN A 409 4.73 -8.64 7.22
CA ASN A 409 3.44 -9.31 7.30
C ASN A 409 3.29 -10.45 6.29
N GLU A 410 4.40 -10.90 5.69
CA GLU A 410 4.45 -12.02 4.74
C GLU A 410 3.50 -11.86 3.54
N CYS A 411 3.20 -10.62 3.13
CA CYS A 411 2.27 -10.34 2.03
C CYS A 411 2.71 -10.86 0.64
N GLY A 412 3.93 -11.40 0.50
CA GLY A 412 4.44 -11.95 -0.75
C GLY A 412 4.77 -10.92 -1.84
N ASN A 413 4.55 -9.61 -1.63
CA ASN A 413 4.75 -8.61 -2.69
C ASN A 413 6.20 -8.61 -3.22
N CYS A 414 7.18 -8.82 -2.34
CA CYS A 414 8.58 -8.90 -2.74
C CYS A 414 8.92 -10.15 -3.58
N ASP A 415 8.17 -11.25 -3.46
CA ASP A 415 8.34 -12.44 -4.32
C ASP A 415 7.83 -12.18 -5.73
N ILE A 416 6.63 -11.62 -5.84
CA ILE A 416 6.00 -11.27 -7.12
C ILE A 416 6.95 -10.42 -7.99
N PHE A 417 7.67 -9.45 -7.39
CA PHE A 417 8.61 -8.60 -8.12
C PHE A 417 10.05 -9.14 -8.15
N CYS A 418 10.36 -10.19 -7.40
CA CYS A 418 11.68 -10.79 -7.45
C CYS A 418 11.86 -11.47 -8.82
N PRO A 419 12.96 -11.19 -9.54
CA PRO A 419 13.27 -11.92 -10.77
C PRO A 419 13.63 -13.39 -10.52
N GLU A 420 13.89 -13.78 -9.27
CA GLU A 420 14.25 -15.12 -8.85
C GLU A 420 13.09 -15.75 -8.08
N ASP A 421 13.09 -17.08 -8.00
CA ASP A 421 12.02 -17.85 -7.37
C ASP A 421 12.30 -18.09 -5.87
N GLY A 422 11.22 -18.18 -5.08
CA GLY A 422 11.27 -18.55 -3.67
C GLY A 422 11.02 -17.42 -2.66
N GLY A 423 10.99 -16.16 -3.11
CA GLY A 423 10.54 -15.02 -2.30
C GLY A 423 11.56 -14.48 -1.27
N PRO A 424 11.92 -13.18 -1.33
CA PRO A 424 12.86 -12.59 -0.38
C PRO A 424 12.43 -12.68 1.09
N TYR A 425 11.13 -12.56 1.38
CA TYR A 425 10.61 -12.64 2.74
C TYR A 425 10.72 -14.02 3.39
N VAL A 426 10.95 -15.07 2.58
CA VAL A 426 11.08 -16.47 3.02
C VAL A 426 12.55 -16.87 3.11
N LEU A 427 13.33 -16.57 2.06
CA LEU A 427 14.66 -17.16 1.89
C LEU A 427 15.81 -16.25 2.31
N LYS A 428 15.61 -14.93 2.40
CA LYS A 428 16.69 -14.02 2.82
C LYS A 428 16.83 -13.97 4.34
N PRO A 429 18.04 -13.68 4.87
CA PRO A 429 18.29 -13.57 6.29
C PRO A 429 17.24 -12.72 6.98
N ARG A 430 16.50 -13.35 7.90
CA ARG A 430 15.36 -12.76 8.57
C ARG A 430 15.71 -12.40 10.00
N PHE A 431 15.66 -11.12 10.33
CA PHE A 431 16.09 -10.57 11.61
C PHE A 431 14.91 -10.24 12.51
N PHE A 432 15.04 -10.56 13.80
CA PHE A 432 14.05 -10.24 14.82
C PHE A 432 14.58 -9.14 15.74
N GLY A 433 13.69 -8.26 16.21
CA GLY A 433 14.04 -7.18 17.14
C GLY A 433 14.13 -7.62 18.59
N SER A 434 13.67 -8.83 18.92
CA SER A 434 13.71 -9.37 20.29
C SER A 434 13.87 -10.89 20.31
N ARG A 435 14.38 -11.43 21.43
CA ARG A 435 14.44 -12.89 21.65
C ARG A 435 13.03 -13.49 21.70
N GLU A 436 12.06 -12.75 22.21
CA GLU A 436 10.65 -13.13 22.27
C GLU A 436 10.08 -13.32 20.86
N SER A 437 10.24 -12.33 19.98
CA SER A 437 9.79 -12.40 18.59
C SER A 437 10.49 -13.53 17.82
N PHE A 438 11.79 -13.72 18.02
CA PHE A 438 12.53 -14.83 17.42
C PHE A 438 11.90 -16.19 17.78
N ARG A 439 11.51 -16.40 19.04
CA ARG A 439 10.90 -17.64 19.53
C ARG A 439 9.45 -17.82 19.08
N GLU A 440 8.67 -16.74 19.04
CA GLU A 440 7.25 -16.79 18.65
C GLU A 440 7.07 -17.16 17.17
N PHE A 441 7.92 -16.61 16.29
CA PHE A 441 7.81 -16.79 14.84
C PHE A 441 8.83 -17.81 14.33
N SER A 442 8.51 -19.10 14.50
CA SER A 442 9.40 -20.22 14.18
C SER A 442 9.19 -20.88 12.81
N ASN A 443 8.30 -20.34 11.98
CA ASN A 443 7.93 -20.94 10.69
C ASN A 443 9.04 -20.85 9.63
N HIS A 444 10.05 -20.00 9.85
CA HIS A 444 11.16 -19.74 8.94
C HIS A 444 12.48 -19.67 9.67
N ASP A 445 13.56 -19.83 8.90
CA ASP A 445 14.92 -19.53 9.35
C ASP A 445 15.02 -18.07 9.78
N GLY A 446 15.90 -17.79 10.74
CA GLY A 446 15.85 -16.54 11.47
C GLY A 446 17.11 -16.22 12.24
N PHE A 447 17.32 -14.95 12.55
CA PHE A 447 18.48 -14.43 13.26
C PHE A 447 18.05 -13.39 14.30
N PHE A 448 18.64 -13.45 15.49
CA PHE A 448 18.56 -12.40 16.49
C PHE A 448 19.98 -12.06 16.95
N ILE A 449 20.29 -10.77 17.10
CA ILE A 449 21.62 -10.29 17.45
C ILE A 449 21.52 -9.31 18.60
N GLU A 450 22.40 -9.47 19.58
CA GLU A 450 22.48 -8.63 20.77
C GLU A 450 23.94 -8.25 21.02
N ARG A 451 24.21 -6.96 21.23
CA ARG A 451 25.52 -6.46 21.65
C ARG A 451 25.47 -6.05 23.12
N ASN A 452 26.21 -6.78 23.95
CA ASN A 452 26.38 -6.52 25.37
C ASN A 452 27.77 -5.92 25.65
N ASN A 453 27.98 -5.41 26.88
CA ASN A 453 29.25 -4.79 27.30
C ASN A 453 30.45 -5.77 27.17
N GLY A 454 31.09 -5.77 26.00
CA GLY A 454 32.29 -6.56 25.68
C GLY A 454 32.05 -7.86 24.91
N GLY A 455 30.82 -8.14 24.45
CA GLY A 455 30.55 -9.33 23.65
C GLY A 455 29.27 -9.26 22.81
N ASP A 456 29.26 -10.02 21.73
CA ASP A 456 28.17 -10.11 20.77
C ASP A 456 27.57 -11.51 20.82
N THR A 457 26.24 -11.62 20.91
CA THR A 457 25.52 -12.90 20.82
C THR A 457 24.66 -12.93 19.57
N VAL A 458 24.74 -14.02 18.82
CA VAL A 458 23.89 -14.31 17.66
C VAL A 458 23.10 -15.58 17.95
N LEU A 459 21.79 -15.50 17.89
CA LEU A 459 20.89 -16.65 17.82
C LEU A 459 20.51 -16.85 16.35
N ALA A 460 20.52 -18.09 15.89
CA ALA A 460 20.11 -18.43 14.54
C ALA A 460 19.20 -19.67 14.54
N ARG A 461 18.27 -19.71 13.61
CA ARG A 461 17.46 -20.89 13.29
C ARG A 461 17.73 -21.29 11.86
N PHE A 462 18.10 -22.56 11.66
CA PHE A 462 18.30 -23.17 10.35
C PHE A 462 17.51 -24.48 10.27
N SER A 463 16.53 -24.57 9.38
CA SER A 463 15.72 -25.78 9.18
C SER A 463 15.17 -26.36 10.49
N GLN A 464 14.63 -25.48 11.35
CA GLN A 464 14.09 -25.76 12.70
C GLN A 464 15.11 -25.93 13.83
N ASP A 465 16.39 -26.14 13.53
CA ASP A 465 17.43 -26.24 14.54
C ASP A 465 17.90 -24.85 14.99
N GLU A 466 18.03 -24.65 16.31
CA GLU A 466 18.51 -23.40 16.88
C GLU A 466 19.99 -23.49 17.28
N TYR A 467 20.72 -22.42 17.01
CA TYR A 467 22.14 -22.26 17.27
C TYR A 467 22.38 -20.94 17.99
N GLU A 468 23.37 -20.93 18.87
CA GLU A 468 23.81 -19.74 19.61
C GLU A 468 25.33 -19.60 19.50
N SER A 469 25.79 -18.42 19.06
CA SER A 469 27.20 -18.04 19.03
C SER A 469 27.39 -16.80 19.91
N THR A 470 28.27 -16.85 20.88
CA THR A 470 28.66 -15.70 21.70
C THR A 470 30.15 -15.44 21.55
N LEU A 471 30.51 -14.26 21.03
CA LEU A 471 31.89 -13.78 20.92
C LEU A 471 32.18 -12.82 22.07
N MET A 472 33.14 -13.15 22.92
CA MET A 472 33.56 -12.30 24.04
C MET A 472 35.09 -12.33 24.18
N ASN A 473 35.73 -11.16 24.10
CA ASN A 473 37.20 -11.02 24.22
C ASN A 473 38.03 -11.94 23.29
N GLY A 474 37.53 -12.24 22.08
CA GLY A 474 38.21 -13.11 21.10
C GLY A 474 37.96 -14.61 21.28
N GLU A 475 37.20 -15.00 22.31
CA GLU A 475 36.72 -16.37 22.53
C GLU A 475 35.27 -16.49 22.05
N VAL A 476 34.98 -17.58 21.34
CA VAL A 476 33.66 -17.94 20.83
C VAL A 476 33.13 -19.09 21.67
N GLN A 477 31.89 -18.98 22.14
CA GLN A 477 31.09 -20.12 22.58
C GLN A 477 30.01 -20.39 21.54
N PHE A 478 30.03 -21.57 20.94
CA PHE A 478 29.09 -21.97 19.90
C PHE A 478 28.35 -23.25 20.32
N SER A 479 27.02 -23.20 20.31
CA SER A 479 26.16 -24.32 20.70
C SER A 479 25.02 -24.54 19.71
N GLY A 480 24.57 -25.79 19.61
CA GLY A 480 23.45 -26.22 18.80
C GLY A 480 22.99 -27.63 19.20
N PRO A 481 22.18 -28.32 18.39
CA PRO A 481 21.69 -29.66 18.71
C PRO A 481 22.85 -30.64 18.93
N GLY A 482 22.99 -31.14 20.16
CA GLY A 482 23.98 -32.14 20.52
C GLY A 482 25.42 -31.64 20.68
N PHE A 483 25.67 -30.32 20.73
CA PHE A 483 27.02 -29.80 21.02
C PHE A 483 27.03 -28.44 21.73
N ASN A 484 28.11 -28.21 22.48
CA ASN A 484 28.47 -26.94 23.08
C ASN A 484 29.99 -26.84 23.16
N ILE A 485 30.57 -26.02 22.28
CA ILE A 485 32.01 -25.90 22.11
C ILE A 485 32.49 -24.47 22.32
N ARG A 486 33.77 -24.34 22.64
CA ARG A 486 34.47 -23.06 22.76
C ARG A 486 35.77 -23.09 21.99
N PHE A 487 36.10 -21.97 21.34
CA PHE A 487 37.33 -21.81 20.61
C PHE A 487 37.68 -20.33 20.42
N SER A 488 38.95 -20.05 20.20
CA SER A 488 39.42 -18.72 19.78
C SER A 488 38.96 -18.43 18.35
N ALA A 489 38.44 -17.23 18.11
CA ALA A 489 38.01 -16.79 16.78
C ALA A 489 39.15 -16.80 15.75
N ASP A 490 40.41 -16.66 16.20
CA ASP A 490 41.59 -16.60 15.33
C ASP A 490 42.19 -17.98 15.01
N ASP A 491 42.00 -18.97 15.89
CA ASP A 491 42.51 -20.34 15.67
C ASP A 491 41.54 -21.40 16.20
N PRO A 492 40.38 -21.60 15.53
CA PRO A 492 39.38 -22.55 15.99
C PRO A 492 39.90 -23.98 16.09
N GLU A 493 40.85 -24.35 15.22
CA GLU A 493 41.34 -25.72 15.07
C GLU A 493 42.15 -26.21 16.27
N LYS A 494 42.95 -25.31 16.85
CA LYS A 494 43.86 -25.68 17.95
C LYS A 494 43.30 -25.36 19.32
N THR A 495 42.21 -24.60 19.38
CA THR A 495 41.65 -24.07 20.63
C THR A 495 40.28 -24.65 20.96
N VAL A 496 39.69 -25.47 20.07
CA VAL A 496 38.42 -26.13 20.32
C VAL A 496 38.46 -26.98 21.59
N SER A 497 37.45 -26.77 22.42
CA SER A 497 37.16 -27.53 23.63
C SER A 497 35.66 -27.59 23.87
N GLY A 498 35.18 -28.51 24.71
CA GLY A 498 33.76 -28.68 25.01
C GLY A 498 33.25 -30.07 24.66
N GLU A 499 31.95 -30.17 24.43
CA GLU A 499 31.24 -31.44 24.26
C GLU A 499 30.50 -31.44 22.93
N ALA A 500 30.56 -32.55 22.20
CA ALA A 500 29.75 -32.79 21.02
C ALA A 500 29.42 -34.28 20.89
N GLU A 501 28.15 -34.58 20.65
CA GLU A 501 27.63 -35.93 20.40
C GLU A 501 27.77 -36.32 18.92
N THR A 502 27.94 -35.34 18.04
CA THR A 502 28.06 -35.48 16.58
C THR A 502 29.10 -34.51 16.02
N SER A 503 29.48 -34.68 14.75
CA SER A 503 30.34 -33.72 14.07
C SER A 503 29.69 -32.34 13.99
N VAL A 504 30.45 -31.29 14.31
CA VAL A 504 30.00 -29.90 14.31
C VAL A 504 30.41 -29.23 13.00
N ASP A 505 29.43 -28.98 12.14
CA ASP A 505 29.60 -28.22 10.89
C ASP A 505 29.65 -26.71 11.19
N LEU A 506 30.82 -26.09 11.04
CA LEU A 506 31.03 -24.66 11.28
C LEU A 506 30.47 -23.77 10.16
N THR A 507 29.86 -24.31 9.09
CA THR A 507 29.19 -23.50 8.07
C THR A 507 28.17 -22.54 8.69
N ARG A 508 27.41 -23.01 9.69
CA ARG A 508 26.41 -22.20 10.40
C ARG A 508 27.06 -21.09 11.23
N TYR A 509 28.18 -21.40 11.89
CA TYR A 509 28.98 -20.41 12.61
C TYR A 509 29.51 -19.33 11.65
N GLU A 510 30.08 -19.71 10.50
CA GLU A 510 30.57 -18.74 9.51
C GLU A 510 29.45 -17.84 8.97
N ILE A 511 28.27 -18.40 8.70
CA ILE A 511 27.08 -17.62 8.31
C ILE A 511 26.71 -16.61 9.43
N MET A 512 26.64 -17.08 10.68
CA MET A 512 26.32 -16.25 11.84
C MET A 512 27.34 -15.12 12.03
N GLU A 513 28.64 -15.39 11.85
CA GLU A 513 29.70 -14.38 11.94
C GLU A 513 29.63 -13.35 10.82
N LYS A 514 29.37 -13.76 9.57
CA LYS A 514 29.18 -12.80 8.47
C LYS A 514 27.97 -11.91 8.68
N ILE A 515 26.90 -12.48 9.24
CA ILE A 515 25.71 -11.72 9.64
C ILE A 515 26.02 -10.75 10.77
N ARG A 516 26.70 -11.21 11.83
CA ARG A 516 27.14 -10.36 12.95
C ARG A 516 27.95 -9.19 12.46
N TRP A 517 28.96 -9.45 11.62
CA TRP A 517 29.79 -8.41 11.03
C TRP A 517 28.97 -7.46 10.17
N GLY A 518 28.10 -7.98 9.31
CA GLY A 518 27.24 -7.19 8.42
C GLY A 518 26.30 -6.24 9.18
N ILE A 519 25.82 -6.67 10.34
CA ILE A 519 24.91 -5.88 11.19
C ILE A 519 25.66 -4.91 12.10
N LEU A 520 26.75 -5.34 12.73
CA LEU A 520 27.38 -4.58 13.81
C LEU A 520 28.61 -3.78 13.36
N GLU A 521 29.38 -4.29 12.40
CA GLU A 521 30.72 -3.79 12.04
C GLU A 521 30.82 -3.17 10.65
N SER A 522 29.86 -3.44 9.75
CA SER A 522 29.88 -2.92 8.36
C SER A 522 29.82 -1.40 8.24
N GLY A 523 29.49 -0.69 9.32
CA GLY A 523 29.31 0.76 9.35
C GLY A 523 27.98 1.25 8.78
N HIS A 524 27.14 0.37 8.23
CA HIS A 524 25.81 0.71 7.73
C HIS A 524 24.76 0.65 8.85
N VAL A 525 23.83 1.62 8.83
CA VAL A 525 22.72 1.67 9.79
C VAL A 525 21.47 1.06 9.16
N ASN A 526 20.95 0.01 9.77
CA ASN A 526 19.67 -0.64 9.47
C ASN A 526 18.92 -0.96 10.78
N TYR A 527 17.65 -1.42 10.69
CA TYR A 527 16.80 -1.68 11.85
C TYR A 527 17.45 -2.63 12.87
N ALA A 528 18.00 -3.75 12.40
CA ALA A 528 18.66 -4.75 13.23
C ALA A 528 19.92 -4.18 13.91
N SER A 529 20.71 -3.35 13.23
CA SER A 529 21.91 -2.71 13.80
C SER A 529 21.57 -1.69 14.89
N VAL A 530 20.43 -1.00 14.78
CA VAL A 530 20.00 -0.01 15.77
C VAL A 530 19.51 -0.73 17.02
N ILE A 531 18.69 -1.77 16.85
CA ILE A 531 18.14 -2.54 17.95
C ILE A 531 19.22 -3.31 18.69
N ALA A 532 20.14 -3.95 17.96
CA ALA A 532 21.22 -4.72 18.58
C ALA A 532 22.15 -3.86 19.47
N ARG A 533 22.14 -2.53 19.33
CA ARG A 533 22.96 -1.58 20.10
C ARG A 533 22.20 -0.91 21.25
N GLN A 534 20.91 -1.17 21.41
CA GLN A 534 20.08 -0.71 22.53
C GLN A 534 20.14 -1.72 23.66
#